data_AF-A0A6L2M6Q5-F1
#
_entry.id   AF-A0A6L2M6Q5-F1
#
_cell.length_a   1.000
_cell.length_b   1.000
_cell.length_c   1.000
_cell.angle_alpha   90.00
_cell.angle_beta   90.00
_cell.angle_gamma   90.00
#
_symmetry.space_group_name_H-M   'P 1'
#
loop_
_entity.id
_entity.type
_entity.pdbx_description
1 polymer ?
#
loop_
_entity_poly.entity_id
_entity_poly.type
_entity_poly.pdbx_seq_one_letter_code
_entity_poly.pdbx_strand_id
1 'polypeptide(L)'
;MEKGSSDYNKERVHYVSSDEEVVKAYQRQYVKDMDGFLTARAEVVVRGGLVVVLVPGRPNELPHPECIGNVLFEVLGSCLLDVAKEGKIEDGKVESLNIPIYYASPQEVNEIVDRNGYFTKERIKGLPHIA
;
A
#
# COMPACT_ATOMS: atom_id res chain seq x y z
N MET A 1 0.04 -11.22 8.00
CA MET A 1 -0.57 -12.24 7.14
C MET A 1 0.13 -13.54 7.41
N GLU A 2 -0.47 -14.39 8.23
CA GLU A 2 0.12 -15.67 8.66
C GLU A 2 -0.68 -16.81 8.05
N LYS A 3 -0.04 -17.96 7.81
CA LYS A 3 -0.75 -19.10 7.21
C LYS A 3 -1.90 -19.54 8.13
N GLY A 4 -3.13 -19.49 7.61
CA GLY A 4 -4.34 -19.83 8.34
C GLY A 4 -5.11 -18.63 8.91
N SER A 5 -4.62 -17.40 8.78
CA SER A 5 -5.40 -16.18 9.07
C SER A 5 -6.35 -15.84 7.92
N SER A 6 -7.39 -15.04 8.21
CA SER A 6 -8.35 -14.59 7.19
C SER A 6 -7.75 -13.63 6.17
N ASP A 7 -6.61 -13.03 6.47
CA ASP A 7 -5.83 -12.16 5.59
C ASP A 7 -4.63 -12.88 4.94
N TYR A 8 -4.61 -14.22 4.93
CA TYR A 8 -3.54 -14.99 4.29
C TYR A 8 -3.64 -14.96 2.76
N ASN A 9 -2.63 -14.37 2.11
CA ASN A 9 -2.62 -14.17 0.66
C ASN A 9 -1.98 -15.35 -0.10
N LYS A 10 -2.63 -16.51 -0.06
CA LYS A 10 -2.01 -17.80 -0.44
C LYS A 10 -1.38 -17.88 -1.84
N GLU A 11 -1.97 -17.23 -2.85
CA GLU A 11 -1.57 -17.40 -4.26
C GLU A 11 -1.19 -16.08 -4.93
N ARG A 12 -0.99 -15.02 -4.15
CA ARG A 12 -0.62 -13.72 -4.69
C ARG A 12 0.44 -13.10 -3.82
N VAL A 13 1.24 -12.24 -4.44
CA VAL A 13 2.31 -11.52 -3.76
C VAL A 13 1.88 -10.11 -3.36
N HIS A 14 0.63 -9.74 -3.65
CA HIS A 14 0.09 -8.40 -3.43
C HIS A 14 -1.43 -8.43 -3.26
N TYR A 15 -2.03 -7.36 -2.77
CA TYR A 15 -3.45 -7.34 -2.39
C TYR A 15 -4.42 -7.21 -3.56
N VAL A 16 -3.95 -6.90 -4.77
CA VAL A 16 -4.86 -6.78 -5.91
C VAL A 16 -5.50 -8.13 -6.22
N SER A 17 -6.79 -8.10 -6.61
CA SER A 17 -7.59 -9.30 -6.92
C SER A 17 -7.64 -10.32 -5.77
N SER A 18 -7.30 -9.92 -4.53
CA SER A 18 -7.32 -10.76 -3.34
C SER A 18 -8.63 -10.61 -2.58
N ASP A 19 -8.84 -11.46 -1.58
CA ASP A 19 -10.01 -11.38 -0.70
C ASP A 19 -10.06 -10.04 0.05
N GLU A 20 -11.27 -9.60 0.37
CA GLU A 20 -11.52 -8.30 1.01
C GLU A 20 -10.70 -8.12 2.31
N GLU A 21 -10.50 -9.20 3.07
CA GLU A 21 -9.71 -9.16 4.31
C GLU A 21 -8.22 -8.91 4.07
N VAL A 22 -7.66 -9.36 2.95
CA VAL A 22 -6.28 -9.05 2.53
C VAL A 22 -6.18 -7.57 2.20
N VAL A 23 -7.12 -7.03 1.41
CA VAL A 23 -7.14 -5.61 1.04
C VAL A 23 -7.25 -4.72 2.28
N LYS A 24 -8.16 -5.07 3.20
CA LYS A 24 -8.30 -4.37 4.49
C LYS A 24 -7.05 -4.47 5.35
N ALA A 25 -6.36 -5.60 5.36
CA ALA A 25 -5.12 -5.74 6.13
C ALA A 25 -4.03 -4.80 5.61
N TYR A 26 -3.87 -4.68 4.29
CA TYR A 26 -2.99 -3.69 3.68
C TYR A 26 -3.40 -2.25 4.01
N GLN A 27 -4.69 -1.93 3.90
CA GLN A 27 -5.20 -0.61 4.22
C GLN A 27 -4.95 -0.25 5.70
N ARG A 28 -5.23 -1.17 6.64
CA ARG A 28 -4.98 -0.97 8.07
C ARG A 28 -3.50 -0.72 8.36
N GLN A 29 -2.61 -1.49 7.73
CA GLN A 29 -1.17 -1.32 7.89
C GLN A 29 -0.71 0.04 7.37
N TYR A 30 -1.19 0.46 6.19
CA TYR A 30 -0.90 1.78 5.63
C TYR A 30 -1.36 2.92 6.54
N VAL A 31 -2.60 2.86 7.05
CA VAL A 31 -3.14 3.86 7.98
C VAL A 31 -2.27 3.96 9.23
N LYS A 32 -1.90 2.82 9.81
CA LYS A 32 -1.03 2.76 11.00
C LYS A 32 0.34 3.37 10.73
N ASP A 33 0.96 3.04 9.59
CA ASP A 33 2.31 3.49 9.27
C ASP A 33 2.34 4.99 8.94
N MET A 34 1.34 5.49 8.20
CA MET A 34 1.22 6.92 7.91
C MET A 34 0.90 7.75 9.14
N ASP A 35 0.03 7.27 10.03
CA ASP A 35 -0.25 7.93 11.32
C ASP A 35 1.01 7.99 12.20
N GLY A 36 1.75 6.88 12.29
CA GLY A 36 3.03 6.82 12.99
C GLY A 36 4.07 7.78 12.38
N PHE A 37 4.16 7.84 11.05
CA PHE A 37 5.03 8.80 10.35
C PHE A 37 4.67 10.24 10.72
N LEU A 38 3.39 10.63 10.61
CA LEU A 38 2.94 11.99 10.92
C LEU A 38 3.22 12.32 12.40
N THR A 39 2.85 11.44 13.33
CA THR A 39 3.14 11.62 14.76
C THR A 39 4.63 11.84 15.02
N ALA A 40 5.50 11.01 14.43
CA ALA A 40 6.95 11.15 14.56
C ALA A 40 7.51 12.40 13.84
N ARG A 41 6.78 13.01 12.90
CA ARG A 41 7.14 14.31 12.30
C ARG A 41 6.68 15.47 13.18
N ALA A 42 5.55 15.35 13.85
CA ALA A 42 5.02 16.39 14.74
C ALA A 42 5.98 16.72 15.90
N GLU A 43 6.73 15.72 16.38
CA GLU A 43 7.71 15.90 17.45
C GLU A 43 8.97 16.66 17.03
N VAL A 44 9.34 16.61 15.75
CA VAL A 44 10.64 17.12 15.26
C VAL A 44 10.51 18.33 14.36
N VAL A 45 9.33 18.58 13.80
CA VAL A 45 9.06 19.74 12.94
C VAL A 45 8.77 20.95 13.82
N VAL A 46 9.51 22.03 13.60
CA VAL A 46 9.30 23.30 14.31
C VAL A 46 7.92 23.89 14.00
N ARG A 47 7.39 24.71 14.91
CA ARG A 47 6.11 25.42 14.70
C ARG A 47 6.17 26.23 13.39
N GLY A 48 5.19 26.00 12.51
CA GLY A 48 5.13 26.62 11.19
C GLY A 48 6.02 25.99 10.12
N GLY A 49 6.75 24.92 10.46
CA GLY A 49 7.50 24.12 9.50
C GLY A 49 6.59 23.33 8.56
N LEU A 50 7.09 23.00 7.38
CA LEU A 50 6.36 22.26 6.35
C LEU A 50 6.88 20.83 6.25
N VAL A 51 5.95 19.90 6.01
CA VAL A 51 6.25 18.53 5.61
C VAL A 51 5.72 18.33 4.19
N VAL A 52 6.60 17.92 3.28
CA VAL A 52 6.23 17.57 1.91
C VAL A 52 6.46 16.07 1.74
N VAL A 53 5.42 15.35 1.33
CA VAL A 53 5.45 13.90 1.14
C VAL A 53 5.07 13.59 -0.31
N LEU A 54 5.90 12.80 -0.98
CA LEU A 54 5.59 12.21 -2.28
C LEU A 54 5.63 10.69 -2.13
N VAL A 55 4.49 10.05 -2.34
CA VAL A 55 4.33 8.60 -2.21
C VAL A 55 3.59 8.03 -3.42
N PRO A 56 3.82 6.75 -3.77
CA PRO A 56 2.96 6.03 -4.70
C PRO A 56 1.52 6.03 -4.20
N GLY A 57 0.58 6.22 -5.12
CA GLY A 57 -0.85 6.25 -4.79
C GLY A 57 -1.69 6.03 -6.04
N ARG A 58 -3.01 6.12 -5.87
CA ARG A 58 -3.99 6.01 -6.96
C ARG A 58 -4.92 7.23 -6.97
N PRO A 59 -5.53 7.61 -8.11
CA PRO A 59 -6.65 8.54 -8.11
C PRO A 59 -7.81 8.02 -7.24
N ASN A 60 -8.60 8.93 -6.63
CA ASN A 60 -9.74 8.56 -5.78
C ASN A 60 -10.69 7.57 -6.46
N GLU A 61 -11.09 7.91 -7.69
CA GLU A 61 -12.07 7.15 -8.46
C GLU A 61 -11.49 5.92 -9.15
N LEU A 62 -10.16 5.73 -9.14
CA LEU A 62 -9.54 4.59 -9.81
C LEU A 62 -9.64 3.35 -8.90
N PRO A 63 -10.32 2.28 -9.33
CA PRO A 63 -10.36 1.03 -8.59
C PRO A 63 -8.96 0.46 -8.40
N HIS A 64 -8.72 -0.25 -7.29
CA HIS A 64 -7.41 -0.85 -7.04
C HIS A 64 -6.90 -1.76 -8.18
N PRO A 65 -7.72 -2.63 -8.82
CA PRO A 65 -7.27 -3.45 -9.94
C PRO A 65 -6.79 -2.67 -11.17
N GLU A 66 -7.25 -1.43 -11.35
CA GLU A 66 -6.90 -0.59 -12.51
C GLU A 66 -5.65 0.26 -12.27
N CYS A 67 -5.12 0.29 -11.04
CA CYS A 67 -3.88 0.98 -10.73
C CYS A 67 -2.69 0.23 -11.35
N ILE A 68 -1.97 0.89 -12.28
CA ILE A 68 -0.83 0.29 -13.00
C ILE A 68 0.21 -0.34 -12.06
N GLY A 69 0.47 0.27 -10.90
CA GLY A 69 1.38 -0.28 -9.90
C GLY A 69 0.92 -1.63 -9.35
N ASN A 70 -0.38 -1.80 -9.15
CA ASN A 70 -0.95 -3.07 -8.71
C ASN A 70 -0.92 -4.12 -9.83
N VAL A 71 -1.24 -3.73 -11.07
CA VAL A 71 -1.16 -4.62 -12.23
C VAL A 71 0.25 -5.18 -12.39
N LEU A 72 1.29 -4.35 -12.20
CA LEU A 72 2.68 -4.81 -12.24
C LEU A 72 2.99 -5.86 -11.17
N PHE A 73 2.45 -5.71 -9.96
CA PHE A 73 2.65 -6.69 -8.89
C PHE A 73 1.85 -7.98 -9.10
N GLU A 74 0.69 -7.91 -9.73
CA GLU A 74 -0.07 -9.10 -10.16
C GLU A 74 0.72 -9.90 -11.20
N VAL A 75 1.26 -9.22 -12.22
CA VAL A 75 2.12 -9.84 -13.25
C VAL A 75 3.37 -10.46 -12.61
N LEU A 76 4.05 -9.71 -11.73
CA LEU A 76 5.21 -10.22 -11.00
C LEU A 76 4.86 -11.48 -10.20
N GLY A 77 3.73 -11.48 -9.50
CA GLY A 77 3.23 -12.64 -8.77
C GLY A 77 3.02 -13.86 -9.67
N SER A 78 2.39 -13.68 -10.83
CA SER A 78 2.20 -14.76 -11.81
C SER A 78 3.54 -15.31 -12.29
N CYS A 79 4.50 -14.45 -12.64
CA CYS A 79 5.83 -14.89 -13.07
C CYS A 79 6.54 -15.70 -11.97
N LEU A 80 6.45 -15.27 -10.71
CA LEU A 80 7.05 -15.98 -9.59
C LEU A 80 6.39 -17.35 -9.37
N LEU A 81 5.08 -17.45 -9.52
CA LEU A 81 4.37 -18.74 -9.46
C LEU A 81 4.80 -19.69 -10.57
N ASP A 82 4.99 -19.20 -11.79
CA ASP A 82 5.44 -20.04 -12.91
C ASP A 82 6.88 -20.53 -12.71
N VAL A 83 7.78 -19.66 -12.23
CA VAL A 83 9.15 -20.05 -11.86
C VAL A 83 9.15 -21.05 -10.69
N ALA A 84 8.22 -20.94 -9.74
CA ALA A 84 8.07 -21.91 -8.67
C ALA A 84 7.58 -23.28 -9.18
N LYS A 85 6.64 -23.31 -10.13
CA LYS A 85 6.20 -24.57 -10.78
C LYS A 85 7.33 -25.28 -11.53
N GLU A 86 8.32 -24.53 -12.01
CA GLU A 86 9.55 -25.08 -12.62
C GLU A 86 10.54 -25.64 -11.58
N GLY A 87 10.24 -25.57 -10.27
CA GLY A 87 11.12 -26.05 -9.20
C GLY A 87 12.32 -25.16 -8.93
N LYS A 88 12.32 -23.91 -9.45
CA LYS A 88 13.43 -22.95 -9.28
C LYS A 88 13.32 -22.10 -8.01
N ILE A 89 12.16 -22.14 -7.36
CA ILE A 89 11.90 -21.46 -6.09
C ILE A 89 11.40 -22.53 -5.11
N GLU A 90 11.80 -22.41 -3.84
CA GLU A 90 11.36 -23.29 -2.77
C GLU A 90 9.83 -23.25 -2.60
N ASP A 91 9.23 -24.42 -2.37
CA ASP A 91 7.79 -24.57 -2.15
C ASP A 91 7.29 -23.66 -1.03
N GLY A 92 6.16 -23.00 -1.25
CA GLY A 92 5.56 -22.07 -0.28
C GLY A 92 6.27 -20.72 -0.16
N LYS A 93 7.44 -20.50 -0.80
CA LYS A 93 8.15 -19.22 -0.71
C LYS A 93 7.38 -18.07 -1.34
N VAL A 94 6.76 -18.32 -2.49
CA VAL A 94 5.90 -17.34 -3.17
C VAL A 94 4.65 -17.04 -2.33
N GLU A 95 4.04 -18.05 -1.71
CA GLU A 95 2.86 -17.87 -0.82
C GLU A 95 3.18 -17.03 0.42
N SER A 96 4.43 -17.08 0.91
CA SER A 96 4.89 -16.28 2.05
C SER A 96 5.21 -14.83 1.69
N LEU A 97 5.37 -14.52 0.40
CA LEU A 97 5.78 -13.20 -0.07
C LEU A 97 4.58 -12.27 -0.14
N ASN A 98 4.68 -11.11 0.50
CA ASN A 98 3.73 -10.01 0.35
C ASN A 98 4.50 -8.71 0.14
N ILE A 99 4.31 -8.07 -1.02
CA ILE A 99 4.94 -6.81 -1.38
C ILE A 99 4.34 -5.71 -0.49
N PRO A 100 5.12 -5.01 0.35
CA PRO A 100 4.61 -4.16 1.41
C PRO A 100 4.28 -2.74 0.90
N ILE A 101 3.50 -2.65 -0.17
CA ILE A 101 3.11 -1.38 -0.79
C ILE A 101 1.59 -1.32 -0.86
N TYR A 102 1.01 -0.23 -0.38
CA TYR A 102 -0.41 0.08 -0.56
C TYR A 102 -0.56 1.39 -1.32
N TYR A 103 -1.37 1.38 -2.38
CA TYR A 103 -1.65 2.57 -3.18
C TYR A 103 -2.90 3.26 -2.63
N ALA A 104 -2.68 4.12 -1.65
CA ALA A 104 -3.75 4.95 -1.09
C ALA A 104 -4.18 6.04 -2.08
N SER A 105 -5.45 6.41 -1.99
CA SER A 105 -5.99 7.57 -2.67
C SER A 105 -5.69 8.87 -1.91
N PRO A 106 -5.69 10.03 -2.59
CA PRO A 106 -5.68 11.33 -1.93
C PRO A 106 -6.73 11.46 -0.82
N GLN A 107 -7.93 10.90 -1.01
CA GLN A 107 -8.97 10.89 0.01
C GLN A 107 -8.55 10.12 1.27
N GLU A 108 -8.04 8.90 1.13
CA GLU A 108 -7.57 8.10 2.28
C GLU A 108 -6.46 8.82 3.03
N VAL A 109 -5.52 9.45 2.32
CA VAL A 109 -4.45 10.26 2.96
C VAL A 109 -5.03 11.48 3.68
N ASN A 110 -6.02 12.16 3.10
CA ASN A 110 -6.71 13.27 3.77
C ASN A 110 -7.33 12.83 5.10
N GLU A 111 -8.05 11.70 5.10
CA GLU A 111 -8.70 11.16 6.30
C GLU A 111 -7.69 10.79 7.40
N ILE A 112 -6.51 10.30 7.04
CA ILE A 112 -5.42 10.01 7.99
C ILE A 112 -4.89 11.33 8.59
N VAL A 113 -4.60 12.34 7.76
CA VAL A 113 -4.09 13.63 8.24
C VAL A 113 -5.10 14.33 9.15
N ASP A 114 -6.39 14.32 8.76
CA ASP A 114 -7.46 14.93 9.56
C ASP A 114 -7.64 14.24 10.92
N ARG A 115 -7.53 12.91 10.94
CA ARG A 115 -7.63 12.13 12.18
C ARG A 115 -6.41 12.34 13.09
N ASN A 116 -5.21 12.44 12.51
CA ASN A 116 -3.96 12.62 13.24
C ASN A 116 -3.88 14.01 13.88
N GLY A 117 -4.29 15.06 13.16
CA GLY A 117 -4.52 16.40 13.72
C GLY A 117 -3.27 17.23 14.03
N TYR A 118 -2.05 16.71 13.84
CA TYR A 118 -0.82 17.48 14.09
C TYR A 118 -0.47 18.48 12.98
N PHE A 119 -0.99 18.27 11.76
CA PHE A 119 -0.65 19.09 10.59
C PHE A 119 -1.90 19.68 9.94
N THR A 120 -1.78 20.93 9.48
CA THR A 120 -2.74 21.54 8.57
C THR A 120 -2.40 21.17 7.13
N LYS A 121 -3.44 20.95 6.32
CA LYS A 121 -3.29 20.58 4.91
C LYS A 121 -3.16 21.83 4.05
N GLU A 122 -1.98 22.04 3.49
CA GLU A 122 -1.79 23.07 2.44
C GLU A 122 -2.23 22.56 1.06
N ARG A 123 -1.85 21.33 0.71
CA ARG A 123 -2.20 20.71 -0.58
C ARG A 123 -2.06 19.19 -0.55
N ILE A 124 -3.10 18.48 -1.00
CA ILE A 124 -3.04 17.05 -1.31
C ILE A 124 -3.65 16.84 -2.69
N LYS A 125 -2.89 16.24 -3.61
CA LYS A 125 -3.34 15.95 -4.97
C LYS A 125 -2.60 14.76 -5.56
N GLY A 126 -3.25 14.04 -6.47
CA GLY A 126 -2.53 13.16 -7.40
C GLY A 126 -1.64 13.98 -8.33
N LEU A 127 -0.44 13.48 -8.61
CA LEU A 127 0.40 14.02 -9.68
C LEU A 127 0.07 13.29 -10.98
N PRO A 128 0.04 13.99 -12.12
CA PRO A 128 -0.06 13.33 -13.41
C PRO A 128 1.15 12.41 -13.60
N HIS A 129 0.95 11.31 -14.34
CA HIS A 129 2.07 10.46 -14.75
C HIS A 129 3.09 11.31 -15.51
N ILE A 130 4.36 11.20 -15.11
CA ILE A 130 5.47 11.72 -15.91
C ILE A 130 5.63 10.71 -17.05
N ALA A 131 5.28 11.13 -18.26
CA ALA A 131 5.51 10.39 -19.49
C ALA A 131 6.99 10.35 -19.84
#